data_AF-A0A944JDR4-F1
#
_entry.id   AF-A0A944JDR4-F1
#
_cell.length_a   1.000
_cell.length_b   1.000
_cell.length_c   1.000
_cell.angle_alpha   90.00
_cell.angle_beta   90.00
_cell.angle_gamma   90.00
#
_symmetry.space_group_name_H-M   'P 1'
#
loop_
_entity.id
_entity.type
_entity.pdbx_description
1 polymer ?
#
loop_
_entity_poly.entity_id
_entity_poly.type
_entity_poly.pdbx_seq_one_letter_code
_entity_poly.pdbx_strand_id
1 'polypeptide(L)'
;MEYLRSWCDVKTPADAQALREEFDRRAQAAAAEARMYERLRDTVADIPRLGQLWDELVANPVDLAIVLPADESPRTAPSAQQNSAEQQLDAGEILILMGQAPQRLWSAEDVRAALGATSRRNVRQALRGMAGQGLLEEVQRKARHVLFRIAGPAASSA
;
A
#
# COMPACT_ATOMS: atom_id res chain seq x y z
N MET A 1 -20.19 -20.98 -32.80
CA MET A 1 -21.62 -21.39 -32.84
C MET A 1 -21.78 -22.90 -32.69
N GLU A 2 -20.97 -23.57 -31.84
CA GLU A 2 -21.05 -25.04 -31.64
C GLU A 2 -21.72 -25.43 -30.31
N TYR A 3 -21.79 -24.51 -29.35
CA TYR A 3 -22.34 -24.77 -28.00
C TYR A 3 -23.86 -24.99 -27.94
N LEU A 4 -24.61 -24.58 -28.97
CA LEU A 4 -26.07 -24.74 -28.99
C LEU A 4 -26.52 -26.13 -29.44
N ARG A 5 -25.66 -26.94 -30.09
CA ARG A 5 -26.03 -28.29 -30.55
C ARG A 5 -26.03 -29.35 -29.44
N SER A 6 -25.36 -29.09 -28.31
CA SER A 6 -25.26 -30.06 -27.20
C SER A 6 -26.49 -30.11 -26.29
N TRP A 7 -27.43 -29.16 -26.41
CA TRP A 7 -28.61 -29.06 -25.53
C TRP A 7 -29.80 -29.90 -26.00
N CYS A 8 -29.80 -30.36 -27.26
CA CYS A 8 -30.95 -31.01 -27.88
C CYS A 8 -30.92 -32.55 -27.84
N ASP A 9 -29.88 -33.18 -27.28
CA ASP A 9 -29.71 -34.64 -27.27
C ASP A 9 -30.04 -35.26 -25.90
N VAL A 10 -31.09 -34.77 -25.24
CA VAL A 10 -31.60 -35.35 -23.99
C VAL A 10 -32.35 -36.63 -24.31
N LYS A 11 -31.68 -37.79 -24.17
CA LYS A 11 -32.29 -39.09 -24.45
C LYS A 11 -32.71 -39.84 -23.19
N THR A 12 -32.18 -39.44 -22.04
CA THR A 12 -32.46 -40.07 -20.75
C THR A 12 -32.83 -39.06 -19.67
N PRO A 13 -33.58 -39.46 -18.63
CA PRO A 13 -33.87 -38.61 -17.48
C PRO A 13 -32.60 -38.20 -16.70
N ALA A 14 -31.52 -38.97 -16.77
CA ALA A 14 -30.22 -38.62 -16.19
C ALA A 14 -29.57 -37.43 -16.93
N ASP A 15 -29.68 -37.39 -18.26
CA ASP A 15 -29.18 -36.26 -19.07
C ASP A 15 -29.94 -34.96 -18.76
N ALA A 16 -31.25 -35.07 -18.51
CA ALA A 16 -32.09 -33.93 -18.11
C ALA A 16 -31.68 -33.36 -16.73
N GLN A 17 -31.32 -34.23 -15.79
CA GLN A 17 -30.81 -33.82 -14.48
C GLN A 17 -29.45 -33.15 -14.59
N ALA A 18 -28.53 -33.71 -15.38
CA ALA A 18 -27.21 -33.11 -15.60
C ALA A 18 -27.29 -31.72 -16.26
N LEU A 19 -28.20 -31.52 -17.22
CA LEU A 19 -28.46 -30.20 -17.82
C LEU A 19 -29.08 -29.22 -16.82
N ARG A 20 -29.95 -29.70 -15.92
CA ARG A 20 -30.54 -28.86 -14.88
C ARG A 20 -29.48 -28.38 -13.89
N GLU A 21 -28.59 -29.28 -13.45
CA GLU A 21 -27.47 -28.94 -12.58
C GLU A 21 -26.50 -27.96 -13.24
N GLU A 22 -26.20 -28.13 -14.53
CA GLU A 22 -25.35 -27.21 -15.29
C GLU A 22 -26.01 -25.83 -15.44
N PHE A 23 -27.32 -25.78 -15.69
CA PHE A 23 -28.08 -24.53 -15.73
C PHE A 23 -28.05 -23.83 -14.38
N ASP A 24 -28.34 -24.55 -13.29
CA ASP A 24 -28.36 -24.00 -11.93
C ASP A 24 -26.96 -23.49 -11.53
N ARG A 25 -25.89 -24.21 -11.89
CA ARG A 25 -24.50 -23.77 -11.68
C ARG A 25 -24.20 -22.46 -12.43
N ARG A 26 -24.63 -22.35 -13.70
CA ARG A 26 -24.42 -21.14 -14.50
C ARG A 26 -25.28 -19.97 -14.00
N ALA A 27 -26.50 -20.23 -13.55
CA ALA A 27 -27.36 -19.22 -12.95
C ALA A 27 -26.75 -18.67 -11.66
N GLN A 28 -26.18 -19.53 -10.81
CA GLN A 28 -25.47 -19.11 -9.60
C GLN A 28 -24.20 -18.31 -9.92
N ALA A 29 -23.43 -18.73 -10.92
CA ALA A 29 -22.24 -17.99 -11.37
C ALA A 29 -22.61 -16.58 -11.88
N ALA A 30 -23.65 -16.47 -12.71
CA ALA A 30 -24.14 -15.19 -13.21
C ALA A 30 -24.68 -14.29 -12.09
N ALA A 31 -25.38 -14.86 -11.10
CA ALA A 31 -25.86 -14.12 -9.93
C ALA A 31 -24.70 -13.61 -9.06
N ALA A 32 -23.63 -14.39 -8.91
CA ALA A 32 -22.43 -13.95 -8.20
C ALA A 32 -21.71 -12.81 -8.93
N GLU A 33 -21.63 -12.88 -10.26
CA GLU A 33 -21.05 -11.83 -11.10
C GLU A 33 -21.88 -10.53 -11.02
N ALA A 34 -23.21 -10.62 -11.05
CA ALA A 34 -24.09 -9.46 -10.88
C ALA A 34 -23.83 -8.73 -9.54
N ARG A 35 -23.71 -9.47 -8.43
CA ARG A 35 -23.37 -8.91 -7.10
C ARG A 35 -21.99 -8.25 -7.05
N MET A 36 -21.06 -8.69 -7.88
CA MET A 36 -19.75 -8.05 -8.00
C MET A 36 -19.89 -6.69 -8.68
N TYR A 37 -20.64 -6.62 -9.79
CA TYR A 37 -20.88 -5.36 -10.50
C TYR A 37 -21.71 -4.36 -9.68
N GLU A 38 -22.67 -4.83 -8.89
CA GLU A 38 -23.42 -3.99 -7.95
C GLU A 38 -22.48 -3.35 -6.92
N ARG A 39 -21.60 -4.14 -6.29
CA ARG A 39 -20.59 -3.60 -5.36
C ARG A 39 -19.66 -2.60 -6.02
N LEU A 40 -19.20 -2.89 -7.24
CA LEU A 40 -18.37 -1.94 -8.00
C LEU A 40 -19.13 -0.64 -8.26
N ARG A 41 -20.39 -0.72 -8.66
CA ARG A 41 -21.25 0.45 -8.88
C ARG A 41 -21.40 1.27 -7.60
N ASP A 42 -21.62 0.63 -6.46
CA ASP A 42 -21.75 1.32 -5.16
C ASP A 42 -20.44 2.02 -4.79
N THR A 43 -19.29 1.36 -4.96
CA THR A 43 -17.98 1.99 -4.71
C THR A 43 -17.70 3.18 -5.63
N VAL A 44 -18.19 3.14 -6.88
CA VAL A 44 -18.08 4.27 -7.81
C VAL A 44 -19.00 5.42 -7.38
N ALA A 45 -20.19 5.11 -6.86
CA ALA A 45 -21.11 6.12 -6.33
C ALA A 45 -20.57 6.83 -5.08
N ASP A 46 -19.65 6.20 -4.34
CA ASP A 46 -18.99 6.81 -3.17
C ASP A 46 -17.86 7.78 -3.54
N ILE A 47 -17.33 7.75 -4.77
CA ILE A 47 -16.20 8.59 -5.20
C ILE A 47 -16.47 10.10 -5.00
N PRO A 48 -17.64 10.65 -5.40
CA PRO A 48 -17.94 12.06 -5.14
C PRO A 48 -17.99 12.41 -3.65
N ARG A 49 -18.51 11.51 -2.82
CA ARG A 49 -18.57 11.68 -1.36
C ARG A 49 -17.18 11.67 -0.74
N LEU A 50 -16.28 10.80 -1.21
CA LEU A 50 -14.87 10.79 -0.78
C LEU A 50 -14.15 12.06 -1.19
N GLY A 51 -14.46 12.62 -2.37
CA GLY A 51 -13.97 13.93 -2.79
C GLY A 51 -14.41 15.05 -1.84
N GLN A 52 -15.70 15.08 -1.48
CA GLN A 52 -16.22 16.04 -0.51
C GLN A 52 -15.55 15.93 0.86
N LEU A 53 -15.40 14.71 1.38
CA LEU A 53 -14.70 14.48 2.65
C LEU A 53 -13.24 14.90 2.60
N TRP A 54 -12.58 14.73 1.45
CA TRP A 54 -11.22 15.20 1.24
C TRP A 54 -11.15 16.74 1.23
N ASP A 55 -12.05 17.40 0.51
CA ASP A 55 -12.12 18.86 0.47
C ASP A 55 -12.44 19.45 1.85
N GLU A 56 -13.33 18.81 2.61
CA GLU A 56 -13.63 19.18 4.01
C GLU A 56 -12.41 19.01 4.91
N LEU A 57 -11.63 17.93 4.76
CA LEU A 57 -10.40 17.71 5.51
C LEU A 57 -9.31 18.75 5.16
N VAL A 58 -9.22 19.16 3.89
CA VAL A 58 -8.28 20.19 3.46
C VAL A 58 -8.70 21.57 3.98
N ALA A 59 -10.00 21.87 3.98
CA ALA A 59 -10.54 23.13 4.51
C ALA A 59 -10.45 23.21 6.03
N ASN A 60 -10.65 22.08 6.73
CA ASN A 60 -10.57 21.96 8.18
C ASN A 60 -9.58 20.84 8.53
N PRO A 61 -8.26 21.14 8.51
CA PRO A 61 -7.26 20.15 8.85
C PRO A 61 -7.50 19.68 10.28
N VAL A 62 -7.87 18.41 10.43
CA VAL A 62 -8.02 17.78 11.74
C VAL A 62 -6.67 17.83 12.43
N ASP A 63 -6.64 18.35 13.64
CA ASP A 63 -5.46 18.26 14.49
C ASP A 63 -5.30 16.80 14.92
N LEU A 64 -4.49 16.06 14.14
CA LEU A 64 -4.24 14.63 14.33
C LEU A 64 -3.65 14.29 15.71
N ALA A 65 -3.26 15.31 16.49
CA ALA A 65 -2.89 15.18 17.90
C ALA A 65 -4.07 14.84 18.83
N ILE A 66 -5.32 15.02 18.41
CA ILE A 66 -6.53 14.80 19.24
C ILE A 66 -7.19 13.44 18.99
N VAL A 67 -7.03 12.86 17.79
CA VAL A 67 -7.76 11.64 17.37
C VAL A 67 -7.00 10.34 17.67
N LEU A 68 -5.68 10.41 17.85
CA LEU A 68 -4.92 9.29 18.40
C LEU A 68 -4.99 9.40 19.93
N PRO A 69 -5.32 8.31 20.67
CA PRO A 69 -5.18 8.34 22.11
C PRO A 69 -3.71 8.57 22.41
N ALA A 70 -3.39 9.81 22.79
CA ALA A 70 -2.12 10.12 23.38
C ALA A 70 -2.04 9.29 24.66
N ASP A 71 -1.07 8.38 24.73
CA ASP A 71 -0.64 7.83 26.01
C ASP A 71 -0.45 9.01 26.97
N GLU A 72 -1.22 8.99 28.05
CA GLU A 72 -1.16 9.99 29.10
C GLU A 72 0.26 10.02 29.67
N SER A 73 0.99 11.08 29.35
CA SER A 73 2.10 11.53 30.18
C SER A 73 1.96 13.04 30.34
N PRO A 74 1.85 13.53 31.59
CA PRO A 74 1.37 14.88 31.84
C PRO A 74 2.37 15.92 31.35
N ARG A 75 1.84 16.93 30.66
CA ARG A 75 2.54 18.15 30.28
C ARG A 75 3.00 18.89 31.53
N THR A 76 4.31 18.95 31.73
CA THR A 76 4.99 20.08 32.37
C THR A 76 5.88 20.74 31.33
N ALA A 77 5.54 21.96 30.95
CA ALA A 77 6.47 22.91 30.35
C ALA A 77 6.78 23.99 31.41
N PRO A 78 7.84 24.81 31.28
CA PRO A 78 8.92 24.78 30.29
C PRO A 78 10.31 24.79 30.96
N SER A 79 11.32 24.16 30.37
CA SER A 79 12.73 24.57 30.50
C SER A 79 13.65 23.75 29.61
N ALA A 80 14.67 24.44 29.14
CA ALA A 80 15.70 24.06 28.19
C ALA A 80 16.30 22.64 28.36
N GLN A 81 16.67 22.07 27.21
CA GLN A 81 17.67 21.01 27.01
C GLN A 81 17.49 19.73 27.82
N GLN A 82 17.17 18.61 27.13
CA GLN A 82 18.08 17.46 27.01
C GLN A 82 17.42 16.26 26.31
N ASN A 83 18.02 15.90 25.16
CA ASN A 83 18.32 14.56 24.68
C ASN A 83 17.22 13.50 24.54
N SER A 84 16.93 13.20 23.27
CA SER A 84 17.13 11.87 22.69
C SER A 84 16.43 10.68 23.38
N ALA A 85 15.16 10.50 23.05
CA ALA A 85 14.53 9.17 23.03
C ALA A 85 13.57 8.98 21.84
N GLU A 86 13.71 9.80 20.78
CA GLU A 86 13.28 9.35 19.46
C GLU A 86 14.23 8.20 19.10
N GLN A 87 13.70 7.01 18.80
CA GLN A 87 14.47 5.91 18.21
C GLN A 87 15.15 6.46 16.96
N GLN A 88 16.37 6.94 17.15
CA GLN A 88 17.19 7.55 16.14
C GLN A 88 17.62 6.38 15.28
N LEU A 89 16.87 6.14 14.21
CA LEU A 89 17.14 5.08 13.25
C LEU A 89 18.63 5.13 12.90
N ASP A 90 19.36 4.09 13.28
CA ASP A 90 20.80 4.07 13.08
C ASP A 90 21.07 3.95 11.58
N ALA A 91 21.78 4.93 11.04
CA ALA A 91 22.19 4.92 9.65
C ALA A 91 23.03 3.67 9.33
N GLY A 92 23.77 3.13 10.32
CA GLY A 92 24.49 1.87 10.22
C GLY A 92 23.56 0.69 9.94
N GLU A 93 22.46 0.55 10.69
CA GLU A 93 21.48 -0.52 10.50
C GLU A 93 20.80 -0.45 9.13
N ILE A 94 20.46 0.75 8.65
CA ILE A 94 19.89 0.95 7.31
C ILE A 94 20.88 0.52 6.23
N LEU A 95 22.16 0.89 6.36
CA LEU A 95 23.20 0.50 5.39
C LEU A 95 23.46 -1.00 5.40
N ILE A 96 23.48 -1.64 6.57
CA ILE A 96 23.64 -3.09 6.70
C ILE A 96 22.47 -3.80 6.00
N LEU A 97 21.23 -3.37 6.26
CA LEU A 97 20.04 -3.92 5.64
C LEU A 97 20.08 -3.79 4.11
N MET A 98 20.32 -2.57 3.61
CA MET A 98 20.37 -2.34 2.17
C MET A 98 21.58 -3.05 1.52
N GLY A 99 22.64 -3.28 2.29
CA GLY A 99 23.87 -3.96 1.87
C GLY A 99 23.67 -5.45 1.62
N GLN A 100 22.64 -6.07 2.20
CA GLN A 100 22.24 -7.44 1.88
C GLN A 100 21.73 -7.58 0.43
N ALA A 101 21.21 -6.49 -0.16
CA ALA A 101 20.69 -6.47 -1.52
C ALA A 101 21.00 -5.12 -2.21
N PRO A 102 22.27 -4.88 -2.62
CA PRO A 102 22.72 -3.56 -3.09
C PRO A 102 22.08 -3.14 -4.43
N GLN A 103 21.60 -4.10 -5.24
CA GLN A 103 20.92 -3.85 -6.51
C GLN A 103 19.41 -3.57 -6.33
N ARG A 104 18.87 -3.80 -5.13
CA ARG A 104 17.44 -3.62 -4.86
C ARG A 104 17.14 -2.13 -4.64
N LEU A 105 16.03 -1.67 -5.22
CA LEU A 105 15.45 -0.38 -4.90
C LEU A 105 14.57 -0.52 -3.66
N TRP A 106 14.80 0.30 -2.65
CA TRP A 106 14.10 0.28 -1.38
C TRP A 106 13.17 1.48 -1.26
N SER A 107 11.91 1.25 -0.93
CA SER A 107 11.02 2.33 -0.48
C SER A 107 11.19 2.59 1.02
N ALA A 108 10.77 3.77 1.47
CA ALA A 108 10.72 4.06 2.91
C ALA A 108 9.82 3.08 3.69
N GLU A 109 8.85 2.45 3.01
CA GLU A 109 7.98 1.44 3.63
C GLU A 109 8.69 0.10 3.77
N ASP A 110 9.50 -0.30 2.78
CA ASP A 110 10.29 -1.54 2.83
C ASP A 110 11.30 -1.50 3.98
N VAL A 111 12.00 -0.36 4.13
CA VAL A 111 12.97 -0.16 5.22
C VAL A 111 12.25 -0.14 6.57
N ARG A 112 11.08 0.50 6.65
CA ARG A 112 10.26 0.50 7.87
C ARG A 112 9.85 -0.90 8.28
N ALA A 113 9.35 -1.70 7.33
CA ALA A 113 8.92 -3.06 7.57
C ALA A 113 10.08 -3.98 7.97
N ALA A 114 11.23 -3.84 7.32
CA ALA A 114 12.41 -4.66 7.59
C ALA A 114 13.09 -4.33 8.94
N LEU A 115 13.11 -3.06 9.34
CA LEU A 115 13.67 -2.64 10.63
C LEU A 115 12.64 -2.65 11.78
N GLY A 116 11.37 -2.99 11.50
CA GLY A 116 10.30 -2.90 12.49
C GLY A 116 10.04 -1.48 13.02
N ALA A 117 10.36 -0.46 12.22
CA ALA A 117 10.25 0.93 12.65
C ALA A 117 8.79 1.39 12.76
N THR A 118 8.50 2.20 13.76
CA THR A 118 7.15 2.70 14.06
C THR A 118 6.71 3.80 13.09
N SER A 119 7.64 4.63 12.58
CA SER A 119 7.32 5.81 11.75
C SER A 119 7.93 5.76 10.36
N ARG A 120 7.09 5.68 9.33
CA ARG A 120 7.49 5.84 7.91
C ARG A 120 8.10 7.22 7.64
N ARG A 121 7.62 8.26 8.33
CA ARG A 121 8.10 9.64 8.15
C ARG A 121 9.55 9.77 8.61
N ASN A 122 9.89 9.17 9.75
CA ASN A 122 11.24 9.22 10.32
C ASN A 122 12.21 8.44 9.43
N VAL A 123 11.80 7.26 8.95
CA VAL A 123 12.57 6.47 7.97
C VAL A 123 12.81 7.27 6.69
N ARG A 124 11.79 7.93 6.13
CA ARG A 124 11.94 8.77 4.94
C ARG A 124 12.90 9.94 5.18
N GLN A 125 12.83 10.59 6.34
CA GLN A 125 13.72 11.69 6.69
C GLN A 125 15.17 11.22 6.84
N ALA A 126 15.39 10.07 7.48
CA ALA A 126 16.70 9.44 7.61
C ALA A 126 17.27 9.07 6.22
N LEU A 127 16.49 8.40 5.37
CA LEU A 127 16.91 8.05 4.01
C LEU A 127 17.24 9.28 3.16
N ARG A 128 16.47 10.38 3.27
CA ARG A 128 16.79 11.65 2.61
C ARG A 128 18.04 12.30 3.18
N GLY A 129 18.25 12.25 4.50
CA GLY A 129 19.47 12.72 5.14
C GLY A 129 20.70 11.97 4.63
N MET A 130 20.61 10.65 4.55
CA MET A 130 21.68 9.79 4.02
C MET A 130 21.92 10.00 2.52
N ALA A 131 20.87 10.26 1.74
CA ALA A 131 21.01 10.64 0.33
C ALA A 131 21.69 12.01 0.17
N GLY A 132 21.34 12.99 1.00
CA GLY A 132 22.00 14.30 1.04
C GLY A 132 23.47 14.22 1.46
N GLN A 133 23.86 13.18 2.21
CA GLN A 133 25.24 12.87 2.59
C GLN A 133 25.99 12.04 1.53
N GLY A 134 25.33 11.63 0.43
CA GLY A 134 25.93 10.83 -0.63
C GLY A 134 26.09 9.34 -0.31
N LEU A 135 25.51 8.85 0.79
CA LEU A 135 25.55 7.43 1.17
C LEU A 135 24.54 6.59 0.37
N LEU A 136 23.43 7.21 -0.02
CA LEU A 136 22.35 6.62 -0.79
C LEU A 136 22.07 7.44 -2.04
N GLU A 137 21.57 6.79 -3.08
CA GLU A 137 21.05 7.46 -4.26
C GLU A 137 19.52 7.47 -4.24
N GLU A 138 18.94 8.66 -4.46
CA GLU A 138 17.50 8.83 -4.64
C GLU A 138 17.11 8.55 -6.11
N VAL A 139 16.28 7.54 -6.32
CA VAL A 139 15.73 7.18 -7.63
C VAL A 139 14.25 7.55 -7.68
N GLN A 140 13.91 8.59 -8.43
CA GLN A 140 12.52 8.99 -8.66
C GLN A 140 11.89 8.16 -9.79
N ARG A 141 10.81 7.44 -9.48
CA ARG A 141 9.97 6.75 -10.48
C ARG A 141 8.71 7.56 -10.78
N LYS A 142 8.07 7.26 -11.92
CA LYS A 142 6.83 7.93 -12.37
C LYS A 142 5.79 7.97 -11.23
N ALA A 143 5.05 9.07 -11.14
CA ALA A 143 3.99 9.30 -10.14
C ALA A 143 4.44 9.51 -8.67
N ARG A 144 5.55 10.24 -8.42
CA ARG A 144 5.99 10.68 -7.07
C ARG A 144 6.53 9.57 -6.15
N HIS A 145 6.88 8.41 -6.71
CA HIS A 145 7.50 7.34 -5.94
C HIS A 145 9.01 7.59 -5.80
N VAL A 146 9.45 7.78 -4.56
CA VAL A 146 10.87 7.96 -4.21
C VAL A 146 11.41 6.65 -3.67
N LEU A 147 12.42 6.11 -4.34
CA LEU A 147 13.14 4.89 -3.96
C LEU A 147 14.60 5.21 -3.67
N PHE A 148 15.24 4.37 -2.87
CA PHE A 148 16.63 4.53 -2.45
C PHE A 148 17.43 3.28 -2.77
N ARG A 149 18.70 3.46 -3.13
CA ARG A 149 19.69 2.38 -3.23
C ARG A 149 21.00 2.84 -2.60
N ILE A 150 21.85 1.88 -2.25
CA ILE A 150 23.23 2.21 -1.85
C ILE A 150 23.92 2.84 -3.07
N ALA A 151 24.62 3.96 -2.84
CA ALA A 151 25.42 4.58 -3.88
C ALA A 151 26.41 3.54 -4.40
N GLY A 152 26.25 3.14 -5.66
CA GLY A 152 27.20 2.26 -6.30
C GLY A 152 28.53 3.00 -6.47
N PRO A 153 29.68 2.30 -6.54
CA PRO A 153 30.83 2.94 -7.16
C PRO A 153 30.34 3.41 -8.53
N ALA A 154 30.45 4.71 -8.78
CA ALA A 154 30.01 5.31 -10.04
C ALA A 154 30.49 4.39 -11.17
N ALA A 155 29.55 3.86 -11.95
CA ALA A 155 29.90 3.28 -13.21
C ALA A 155 30.51 4.45 -14.02
N SER A 156 31.84 4.56 -13.98
CA SER A 156 32.59 5.22 -15.02
C SER A 156 32.24 4.50 -16.32
N SER A 157 31.32 5.09 -17.05
CA SER A 157 31.02 4.79 -18.45
C SER A 157 30.81 6.17 -19.08
N ALA A 158 31.87 6.77 -19.63
CA ALA A 158 32.44 6.50 -20.96
C ALA A 158 31.54 7.09 -22.06
#